data_AF-A0A660W7I1-F1
#
_entry.id   AF-A0A660W7I1-F1
#
_cell.length_a   1.000
_cell.length_b   1.000
_cell.length_c   1.000
_cell.angle_alpha   90.00
_cell.angle_beta   90.00
_cell.angle_gamma   90.00
#
_symmetry.space_group_name_H-M   'P 1'
#
loop_
_entity.id
_entity.type
_entity.pdbx_description
1 polymer ?
#
loop_
_entity_poly.entity_id
_entity_poly.type
_entity_poly.pdbx_seq_one_letter_code
_entity_poly.pdbx_strand_id
1 'polypeptide(L)'
;MEEFMDNLEKFDMEKALADMQRMAAESDYRLALECIACGREGIYDVLDISVDPEYIEAVVREASADFERMCKSLESSVYFSGLFRCKFCGSRGPWRLTQQAYKTITLSLAIECAGGPPPIPILPEAYVTPDGVRMQCAAQAEKHLKALIEEKPDYALCWLKLGELYTNAGKPGPAKDAYQRALELDPSDFFSHMHLGGIYEDDDEPEKAAEHLHEVMRLVRNRKDVSVEDRFQVMYASFVVMLKIAAESGGAIPLLPPDLKEALDKQSKGRKRREKGREKKEPITPPKDLIGLIGRLMGEPRKKLKEFKQILDEWRFIREAWDETIYGEAEDDEYLDETMKPDPLMGMFHEGIDEKGKPDNIIPIRRKCKIKPNDPCPCGSGKKYKKCCGLKDRRPGT
;
A
#
# COMPACT_ATOMS: atom_id res chain seq x y z
N MET A 1 -4.53 -9.66 -32.24
CA MET A 1 -3.62 -8.50 -32.08
C MET A 1 -3.85 -7.48 -33.20
N GLU A 2 -3.57 -7.76 -34.49
CA GLU A 2 -3.96 -6.85 -35.59
C GLU A 2 -5.47 -6.56 -35.61
N GLU A 3 -6.34 -7.55 -35.41
CA GLU A 3 -7.80 -7.34 -35.35
C GLU A 3 -8.28 -6.59 -34.08
N PHE A 4 -7.49 -6.66 -32.99
CA PHE A 4 -7.72 -5.88 -31.76
C PHE A 4 -7.27 -4.42 -31.98
N MET A 5 -6.14 -4.25 -32.67
CA MET A 5 -5.61 -2.96 -33.12
C MET A 5 -6.52 -2.32 -34.19
N ASP A 6 -7.11 -3.06 -35.13
CA ASP A 6 -8.07 -2.58 -36.14
C ASP A 6 -9.40 -2.13 -35.51
N ASN A 7 -9.83 -2.78 -34.42
CA ASN A 7 -10.98 -2.32 -33.65
C ASN A 7 -10.63 -1.09 -32.78
N LEU A 8 -9.36 -0.92 -32.39
CA LEU A 8 -8.83 0.31 -31.82
C LEU A 8 -8.59 1.40 -32.89
N GLU A 9 -8.37 1.07 -34.16
CA GLU A 9 -8.25 2.05 -35.26
C GLU A 9 -9.61 2.66 -35.65
N LYS A 10 -10.72 1.95 -35.42
CA LYS A 10 -12.07 2.53 -35.44
C LYS A 10 -12.38 3.40 -34.23
N PHE A 11 -11.53 3.31 -33.20
CA PHE A 11 -11.48 4.23 -32.08
C PHE A 11 -10.66 5.42 -32.55
N ASP A 12 -11.20 6.63 -32.43
CA ASP A 12 -10.44 7.84 -32.72
C ASP A 12 -9.35 7.95 -31.64
N MET A 13 -8.17 7.37 -31.93
CA MET A 13 -7.06 7.28 -30.99
C MET A 13 -6.54 8.66 -30.61
N GLU A 14 -6.64 9.65 -31.50
CA GLU A 14 -6.28 11.04 -31.20
C GLU A 14 -7.27 11.67 -30.22
N LYS A 15 -8.57 11.50 -30.45
CA LYS A 15 -9.60 11.97 -29.51
C LYS A 15 -9.55 11.22 -28.18
N ALA A 16 -9.34 9.91 -28.21
CA ALA A 16 -9.17 9.11 -27.01
C ALA A 16 -7.93 9.57 -26.25
N LEU A 17 -6.80 9.82 -26.92
CA LEU A 17 -5.59 10.34 -26.30
C LEU A 17 -5.77 11.75 -25.74
N ALA A 18 -6.52 12.62 -26.41
CA ALA A 18 -6.85 13.95 -25.92
C ALA A 18 -7.81 13.92 -24.71
N ASP A 19 -8.86 13.10 -24.76
CA ASP A 19 -9.77 12.87 -23.63
C ASP A 19 -8.99 12.23 -22.45
N MET A 20 -8.00 11.37 -22.72
CA MET A 20 -7.13 10.76 -21.72
C MET A 20 -6.13 11.74 -21.11
N GLN A 21 -5.45 12.55 -21.90
CA GLN A 21 -4.57 13.61 -21.41
C GLN A 21 -5.35 14.60 -20.55
N ARG A 22 -6.60 14.86 -20.91
CA ARG A 22 -7.52 15.66 -20.10
C ARG A 22 -7.88 14.97 -18.79
N MET A 23 -8.27 13.68 -18.81
CA MET A 23 -8.59 12.93 -17.58
C MET A 23 -7.38 12.84 -16.64
N ALA A 24 -6.19 12.57 -17.18
CA ALA A 24 -4.95 12.51 -16.43
C ALA A 24 -4.55 13.89 -15.87
N ALA A 25 -4.71 14.96 -16.65
CA ALA A 25 -4.46 16.34 -16.21
C ALA A 25 -5.48 16.86 -15.19
N GLU A 26 -6.71 16.33 -15.20
CA GLU A 26 -7.76 16.69 -14.24
C GLU A 26 -7.76 15.77 -13.00
N SER A 27 -6.83 14.79 -12.91
CA SER A 27 -6.80 13.74 -11.87
C SER A 27 -8.16 13.06 -11.69
N ASP A 28 -8.89 12.89 -12.79
CA ASP A 28 -10.28 12.45 -12.78
C ASP A 28 -10.38 10.92 -12.77
N TYR A 29 -10.11 10.31 -11.61
CA TYR A 29 -10.23 8.85 -11.38
C TYR A 29 -11.69 8.37 -11.26
N ARG A 30 -12.63 9.03 -11.94
CA ARG A 30 -14.04 8.72 -11.81
C ARG A 30 -14.52 7.69 -12.84
N LEU A 31 -15.12 6.60 -12.35
CA LEU A 31 -15.77 5.59 -13.18
C LEU A 31 -17.28 5.60 -13.00
N ALA A 32 -18.01 5.42 -14.10
CA ALA A 32 -19.43 5.10 -14.05
C ALA A 32 -19.61 3.62 -13.70
N LEU A 33 -20.25 3.34 -12.57
CA LEU A 33 -20.52 1.99 -12.06
C LEU A 33 -22.01 1.81 -11.76
N GLU A 34 -22.55 0.63 -12.05
CA GLU A 34 -23.90 0.25 -11.66
C GLU A 34 -23.89 -0.43 -10.29
N CYS A 35 -24.71 0.06 -9.36
CA CYS A 35 -24.87 -0.58 -8.06
C CYS A 35 -25.78 -1.80 -8.18
N ILE A 36 -25.24 -3.01 -8.00
CA ILE A 36 -26.02 -4.26 -8.10
C ILE A 36 -27.19 -4.31 -7.13
N ALA A 37 -27.07 -3.66 -5.96
CA ALA A 37 -28.12 -3.64 -4.94
C ALA A 37 -29.38 -2.86 -5.35
N CYS A 38 -29.26 -1.82 -6.19
CA CYS A 38 -30.40 -0.98 -6.58
C CYS A 38 -30.56 -0.76 -8.09
N GLY A 39 -29.67 -1.29 -8.91
CA GLY A 39 -29.69 -1.18 -10.38
C GLY A 39 -29.44 0.23 -10.92
N ARG A 40 -28.96 1.17 -10.09
CA ARG A 40 -28.71 2.56 -10.50
C ARG A 40 -27.24 2.81 -10.80
N GLU A 41 -27.00 3.49 -11.90
CA GLU A 41 -25.68 3.94 -12.34
C GLU A 41 -25.28 5.25 -11.66
N GLY A 42 -24.02 5.33 -11.25
CA GLY A 42 -23.44 6.53 -10.68
C GLY A 42 -21.97 6.65 -11.06
N ILE A 43 -21.48 7.88 -11.07
CA ILE A 43 -20.06 8.20 -11.20
C ILE A 43 -19.44 8.22 -9.80
N TYR A 44 -18.35 7.49 -9.61
CA TYR A 44 -17.63 7.33 -8.34
C TYR A 44 -16.14 7.55 -8.57
N ASP A 45 -15.50 8.23 -7.63
CA ASP A 45 -14.05 8.27 -7.53
C ASP A 45 -13.55 6.92 -7.03
N VAL A 46 -12.87 6.18 -7.92
CA VAL A 46 -12.36 4.84 -7.62
C VAL A 46 -10.93 4.84 -7.13
N LEU A 47 -10.25 6.00 -7.14
CA LEU A 47 -8.81 6.13 -6.94
C LEU A 47 -8.05 5.19 -7.89
N ASP A 48 -7.19 4.33 -7.38
CA ASP A 48 -6.45 3.35 -8.16
C ASP A 48 -7.29 2.12 -8.48
N ILE A 49 -6.92 1.49 -9.59
CA ILE A 49 -7.51 0.23 -10.02
C ILE A 49 -6.46 -0.85 -9.86
N SER A 50 -6.84 -2.04 -9.44
CA SER A 50 -5.98 -3.22 -9.53
C SER A 50 -6.68 -4.26 -10.37
N VAL A 51 -5.91 -4.98 -11.17
CA VAL A 51 -6.45 -6.07 -11.98
C VAL A 51 -5.70 -7.34 -11.64
N ASP A 52 -6.44 -8.43 -11.44
CA ASP A 52 -5.86 -9.73 -11.11
C ASP A 52 -4.80 -10.12 -12.16
N PRO A 53 -3.55 -10.42 -11.76
CA PRO A 53 -2.50 -10.79 -12.71
C PRO A 53 -2.88 -11.98 -13.61
N GLU A 54 -3.66 -12.93 -13.08
CA GLU A 54 -4.16 -14.06 -13.87
C GLU A 54 -5.06 -13.61 -15.02
N TYR A 55 -5.85 -12.55 -14.80
CA TYR A 55 -6.67 -11.95 -15.85
C TYR A 55 -5.80 -11.29 -16.92
N ILE A 56 -4.79 -10.51 -16.50
CA ILE A 56 -3.86 -9.85 -17.42
C ILE A 56 -3.17 -10.90 -18.31
N GLU A 57 -2.64 -11.96 -17.71
CA GLU A 57 -2.02 -13.06 -18.46
C GLU A 57 -2.99 -13.72 -19.45
N ALA A 58 -4.23 -13.97 -19.03
CA ALA A 58 -5.26 -14.56 -19.89
C ALA A 58 -5.57 -13.67 -21.09
N VAL A 59 -5.71 -12.36 -20.89
CA VAL A 59 -5.96 -11.40 -21.97
C VAL A 59 -4.79 -11.33 -22.95
N VAL A 60 -3.55 -11.31 -22.45
CA VAL A 60 -2.35 -11.29 -23.29
C VAL A 60 -2.24 -12.58 -24.13
N ARG A 61 -2.62 -13.74 -23.58
CA ARG A 61 -2.59 -15.03 -24.28
C ARG A 61 -3.73 -15.21 -25.28
N GLU A 62 -4.93 -14.75 -24.95
CA GLU A 62 -6.16 -14.96 -25.73
C GLU A 62 -6.51 -13.77 -26.63
N ALA A 63 -5.52 -13.07 -27.21
CA ALA A 63 -5.61 -11.81 -27.96
C ALA A 63 -6.55 -11.78 -29.22
N SER A 64 -7.52 -12.70 -29.31
CA SER A 64 -8.59 -12.84 -30.30
C SER A 64 -9.95 -13.31 -29.73
N ALA A 65 -10.15 -13.32 -28.39
CA ALA A 65 -11.35 -13.90 -27.79
C ALA A 65 -12.56 -12.95 -27.62
N ASP A 66 -13.75 -13.56 -27.59
CA ASP A 66 -15.09 -13.00 -27.40
C ASP A 66 -15.18 -11.87 -26.36
N PHE A 67 -15.51 -10.67 -26.84
CA PHE A 67 -15.64 -9.45 -26.04
C PHE A 67 -16.58 -9.62 -24.83
N GLU A 68 -17.68 -10.37 -24.96
CA GLU A 68 -18.65 -10.55 -23.87
C GLU A 68 -18.09 -11.42 -22.74
N ARG A 69 -17.24 -12.41 -23.09
CA ARG A 69 -16.54 -13.25 -22.12
C ARG A 69 -15.44 -12.47 -21.40
N MET A 70 -14.71 -11.61 -22.10
CA MET A 70 -13.71 -10.73 -21.50
C MET A 70 -14.35 -9.76 -20.49
N CYS A 71 -15.48 -9.13 -20.86
CA CYS A 71 -16.26 -8.26 -19.97
C CYS A 71 -16.61 -8.94 -18.65
N LYS A 72 -17.21 -10.14 -18.69
CA LYS A 72 -17.59 -10.89 -17.48
C LYS A 72 -16.40 -11.29 -16.63
N SER A 73 -15.27 -11.58 -17.26
CA SER A 73 -14.02 -11.94 -16.57
C SER A 73 -13.37 -10.74 -15.90
N LEU A 74 -13.43 -9.55 -16.51
CA LEU A 74 -12.87 -8.32 -15.92
C LEU A 74 -13.62 -7.87 -14.67
N GLU A 75 -14.96 -7.95 -14.67
CA GLU A 75 -15.77 -7.53 -13.52
C GLU A 75 -15.39 -8.26 -12.21
N SER A 76 -15.03 -9.54 -12.31
CA SER A 76 -14.56 -10.36 -11.19
C SER A 76 -13.07 -10.21 -10.89
N SER A 77 -12.32 -9.53 -11.75
CA SER A 77 -10.87 -9.42 -11.69
C SER A 77 -10.39 -7.98 -11.43
N VAL A 78 -11.31 -7.03 -11.29
CA VAL A 78 -11.01 -5.62 -11.04
C VAL A 78 -11.28 -5.23 -9.59
N TYR A 79 -10.40 -4.39 -9.05
CA TYR A 79 -10.44 -3.91 -7.68
C TYR A 79 -10.28 -2.39 -7.66
N PHE A 80 -10.97 -1.73 -6.74
CA PHE A 80 -10.95 -0.27 -6.56
C PHE A 80 -10.42 0.08 -5.16
N SER A 81 -9.37 0.90 -5.08
CA SER A 81 -8.84 1.37 -3.80
C SER A 81 -9.74 2.43 -3.14
N GLY A 82 -10.63 3.06 -3.90
CA GLY A 82 -11.58 4.06 -3.43
C GLY A 82 -12.60 3.55 -2.39
N LEU A 83 -12.72 4.29 -1.28
CA LEU A 83 -13.71 4.04 -0.22
C LEU A 83 -15.02 4.78 -0.48
N PHE A 84 -15.84 4.28 -1.41
CA PHE A 84 -17.13 4.89 -1.78
C PHE A 84 -18.35 3.98 -1.54
N ARG A 85 -19.53 4.58 -1.54
CA ARG A 85 -20.83 3.90 -1.37
C ARG A 85 -21.80 4.37 -2.43
N CYS A 86 -22.79 3.55 -2.73
CA CYS A 86 -23.83 3.92 -3.66
C CYS A 86 -24.53 5.18 -3.17
N LYS A 87 -24.42 6.26 -3.94
CA LYS A 87 -25.02 7.56 -3.61
C LYS A 87 -26.55 7.54 -3.52
N PHE A 88 -27.17 6.44 -3.96
CA PHE A 88 -28.61 6.31 -3.98
C PHE A 88 -29.22 5.36 -2.94
N CYS A 89 -28.51 4.30 -2.54
CA CYS A 89 -29.02 3.33 -1.55
C CYS A 89 -28.05 3.08 -0.38
N GLY A 90 -26.84 3.66 -0.42
CA GLY A 90 -25.82 3.48 0.61
C GLY A 90 -25.12 2.12 0.61
N SER A 91 -25.41 1.23 -0.37
CA SER A 91 -24.73 -0.06 -0.49
C SER A 91 -23.23 0.13 -0.73
N ARG A 92 -22.42 -0.81 -0.23
CA ARG A 92 -20.97 -0.88 -0.43
C ARG A 92 -20.63 -1.74 -1.66
N GLY A 93 -21.39 -1.62 -2.74
CA GLY A 93 -21.33 -2.59 -3.85
C GLY A 93 -22.10 -3.90 -3.58
N PRO A 94 -21.81 -4.99 -4.33
CA PRO A 94 -20.86 -5.06 -5.45
C PRO A 94 -21.28 -4.18 -6.64
N TRP A 95 -20.35 -3.95 -7.55
CA TRP A 95 -20.47 -3.04 -8.68
C TRP A 95 -20.41 -3.80 -10.00
N ARG A 96 -21.28 -3.45 -10.94
CA ARG A 96 -21.19 -3.86 -12.34
C ARG A 96 -20.49 -2.76 -13.13
N LEU A 97 -19.61 -3.15 -14.05
CA LEU A 97 -18.89 -2.19 -14.89
C LEU A 97 -19.84 -1.69 -15.97
N THR A 98 -19.96 -0.37 -16.10
CA THR A 98 -20.61 0.21 -17.28
C THR A 98 -19.70 0.08 -18.50
N GLN A 99 -20.25 0.32 -19.69
CA GLN A 99 -19.47 0.39 -20.92
C GLN A 99 -18.35 1.43 -20.86
N GLN A 100 -18.56 2.55 -20.14
CA GLN A 100 -17.51 3.54 -19.91
C GLN A 100 -16.38 2.93 -19.08
N ALA A 101 -16.71 2.36 -17.92
CA ALA A 101 -15.72 1.80 -17.01
C ALA A 101 -14.89 0.70 -17.67
N TYR A 102 -15.53 -0.20 -18.41
CA TYR A 102 -14.84 -1.26 -19.14
C TYR A 102 -13.80 -0.69 -20.13
N LYS A 103 -14.19 0.30 -20.92
CA LYS A 103 -13.30 0.94 -21.90
C LYS A 103 -12.13 1.63 -21.22
N THR A 104 -12.37 2.37 -20.14
CA THR A 104 -11.32 3.06 -19.39
C THR A 104 -10.32 2.09 -18.78
N ILE A 105 -10.78 1.01 -18.15
CA ILE A 105 -9.89 0.00 -17.54
C ILE A 105 -9.07 -0.73 -18.61
N THR A 106 -9.73 -1.19 -19.68
CA THR A 106 -9.04 -1.94 -20.75
C THR A 106 -7.99 -1.08 -21.46
N LEU A 107 -8.29 0.21 -21.68
CA LEU A 107 -7.37 1.15 -22.28
C LEU A 107 -6.18 1.45 -21.35
N SER A 108 -6.44 1.60 -20.04
CA SER A 108 -5.38 1.77 -19.03
C SER A 108 -4.43 0.57 -19.02
N LEU A 109 -4.95 -0.66 -19.04
CA LEU A 109 -4.15 -1.89 -19.15
C LEU A 109 -3.29 -1.92 -20.42
N ALA A 110 -3.87 -1.55 -21.56
CA ALA A 110 -3.16 -1.58 -22.84
C ALA A 110 -1.99 -0.58 -22.88
N ILE A 111 -2.19 0.61 -22.31
CA ILE A 111 -1.17 1.67 -22.26
C ILE A 111 -0.04 1.27 -21.32
N GLU A 112 -0.35 0.73 -20.15
CA GLU A 112 0.65 0.29 -19.19
C GLU A 112 1.51 -0.85 -19.74
N CYS A 113 0.88 -1.84 -20.40
CA CYS A 113 1.59 -2.89 -21.13
C CYS A 113 2.51 -2.35 -22.25
N ALA A 114 2.17 -1.19 -22.82
CA ALA A 114 2.99 -0.52 -23.83
C ALA A 114 4.08 0.39 -23.21
N GLY A 115 4.17 0.47 -21.87
CA GLY A 115 5.13 1.31 -21.16
C GLY A 115 4.76 2.79 -21.10
N GLY A 116 3.49 3.14 -21.35
CA GLY A 116 2.97 4.50 -21.23
C GLY A 116 2.26 4.75 -19.89
N PRO A 117 2.05 6.02 -19.49
CA PRO A 117 1.30 6.35 -18.28
C PRO A 117 -0.21 6.12 -18.51
N PRO A 118 -0.87 5.23 -17.75
CA PRO A 118 -2.30 4.96 -17.93
C PRO A 118 -3.17 6.11 -17.38
N PRO A 119 -4.39 6.32 -17.92
CA PRO A 119 -5.34 7.32 -17.40
C PRO A 119 -5.73 7.10 -15.94
N ILE A 120 -5.84 5.84 -15.53
CA ILE A 120 -5.98 5.45 -14.13
C ILE A 120 -4.85 4.47 -13.83
N PRO A 121 -4.02 4.71 -12.79
CA PRO A 121 -2.96 3.79 -12.38
C PRO A 121 -3.52 2.39 -12.15
N ILE A 122 -2.86 1.38 -12.75
CA ILE A 122 -3.16 -0.01 -12.42
C ILE A 122 -2.08 -0.52 -11.48
N LEU A 123 -2.49 -0.81 -10.25
CA LEU A 123 -1.61 -1.40 -9.27
C LEU A 123 -1.60 -2.92 -9.45
N PRO A 124 -0.43 -3.57 -9.34
CA PRO A 124 -0.27 -5.00 -9.60
C PRO A 124 -1.03 -5.89 -8.60
N GLU A 125 -1.41 -5.35 -7.43
CA GLU A 125 -1.99 -6.14 -6.36
C GLU A 125 -3.42 -5.74 -6.00
N ALA A 126 -4.31 -6.72 -6.07
CA ALA A 126 -5.63 -6.64 -5.48
C ALA A 126 -5.54 -6.54 -3.96
N TYR A 127 -6.35 -5.68 -3.35
CA TYR A 127 -6.46 -5.66 -1.89
C TYR A 127 -6.98 -7.02 -1.37
N VAL A 128 -6.15 -7.70 -0.58
CA VAL A 128 -6.46 -8.97 0.07
C VAL A 128 -6.58 -8.79 1.57
N THR A 129 -7.72 -9.21 2.11
CA THR A 129 -7.93 -9.21 3.56
C THR A 129 -7.11 -10.31 4.24
N PRO A 130 -6.81 -10.22 5.56
CA PRO A 130 -5.93 -11.17 6.24
C PRO A 130 -6.37 -12.65 6.19
N ASP A 131 -7.65 -12.93 5.96
CA ASP A 131 -8.19 -14.28 5.75
C ASP A 131 -8.15 -14.75 4.29
N GLY A 132 -7.49 -13.99 3.40
CA GLY A 132 -7.27 -14.31 2.00
C GLY A 132 -8.42 -13.91 1.07
N VAL A 133 -9.40 -13.14 1.56
CA VAL A 133 -10.54 -12.74 0.73
C VAL A 133 -10.21 -11.47 -0.06
N ARG A 134 -10.32 -11.57 -1.38
CA ARG A 134 -10.23 -10.44 -2.31
C ARG A 134 -11.57 -9.72 -2.37
N MET A 135 -11.56 -8.39 -2.31
CA MET A 135 -12.78 -7.57 -2.29
C MET A 135 -12.73 -6.50 -3.39
N GLN A 136 -13.77 -6.43 -4.22
CA GLN A 136 -13.82 -5.56 -5.40
C GLN A 136 -13.63 -4.07 -5.07
N CYS A 137 -13.97 -3.61 -3.85
CA CYS A 137 -13.72 -2.24 -3.44
C CYS A 137 -13.38 -2.10 -1.95
N ALA A 138 -12.69 -1.01 -1.60
CA ALA A 138 -12.34 -0.70 -0.22
C ALA A 138 -13.55 -0.66 0.73
N ALA A 139 -14.74 -0.27 0.26
CA ALA A 139 -15.92 -0.30 1.12
C ALA A 139 -16.34 -1.71 1.55
N GLN A 140 -16.16 -2.72 0.69
CA GLN A 140 -16.40 -4.12 1.05
C GLN A 140 -15.32 -4.63 1.99
N ALA A 141 -14.07 -4.30 1.70
CA ALA A 141 -12.93 -4.59 2.57
C ALA A 141 -13.12 -4.04 3.98
N GLU A 142 -13.53 -2.77 4.12
CA GLU A 142 -13.80 -2.12 5.41
C GLU A 142 -14.84 -2.91 6.22
N LYS A 143 -15.95 -3.30 5.57
CA LYS A 143 -17.01 -4.09 6.23
C LYS A 143 -16.48 -5.44 6.69
N HIS A 144 -15.68 -6.11 5.85
CA HIS A 144 -15.14 -7.43 6.15
C HIS A 144 -14.11 -7.39 7.28
N LEU A 145 -13.17 -6.45 7.23
CA LEU A 145 -12.20 -6.22 8.31
C LEU A 145 -12.89 -5.96 9.64
N LYS A 146 -13.93 -5.12 9.67
CA LYS A 146 -14.70 -4.86 10.89
C LYS A 146 -15.36 -6.13 11.44
N ALA A 147 -15.91 -6.98 10.57
CA ALA A 147 -16.46 -8.27 11.00
C ALA A 147 -15.36 -9.21 11.55
N LEU A 148 -14.19 -9.25 10.92
CA LEU A 148 -13.04 -10.04 11.42
C LEU A 148 -12.57 -9.54 12.79
N ILE A 149 -12.54 -8.22 12.99
CA ILE A 149 -12.20 -7.59 14.28
C ILE A 149 -13.26 -7.92 15.35
N GLU A 150 -14.55 -7.95 15.01
CA GLU A 150 -15.60 -8.38 15.93
C GLU A 150 -15.43 -9.85 16.35
N GLU A 151 -14.99 -10.71 15.43
CA GLU A 151 -14.72 -12.13 15.73
C GLU A 151 -13.41 -12.35 16.50
N LYS A 152 -12.36 -11.57 16.19
CA LYS A 152 -11.02 -11.65 16.77
C LYS A 152 -10.47 -10.24 17.04
N PRO A 153 -10.82 -9.63 18.19
CA PRO A 153 -10.41 -8.26 18.50
C PRO A 153 -8.89 -8.08 18.63
N ASP A 154 -8.17 -9.16 18.94
CA ASP A 154 -6.73 -9.22 19.13
C ASP A 154 -5.93 -9.50 17.84
N TYR A 155 -6.59 -9.47 16.67
CA TYR A 155 -5.91 -9.69 15.40
C TYR A 155 -5.27 -8.40 14.86
N ALA A 156 -4.05 -8.11 15.31
CA ALA A 156 -3.30 -6.89 14.98
C ALA A 156 -3.26 -6.56 13.47
N LEU A 157 -3.05 -7.57 12.63
CA LEU A 157 -3.00 -7.40 11.17
C LEU A 157 -4.31 -6.84 10.57
N CYS A 158 -5.47 -7.17 11.15
CA CYS A 158 -6.73 -6.59 10.69
C CYS A 158 -6.82 -5.09 10.99
N TRP A 159 -6.25 -4.65 12.10
CA TRP A 159 -6.17 -3.22 12.46
C TRP A 159 -5.20 -2.48 11.55
N LEU A 160 -4.01 -3.05 11.26
CA LEU A 160 -3.07 -2.51 10.27
C LEU A 160 -3.75 -2.31 8.92
N LYS A 161 -4.38 -3.37 8.39
CA LYS A 161 -5.08 -3.33 7.09
C LYS A 161 -6.26 -2.34 7.06
N LEU A 162 -6.94 -2.15 8.20
CA LEU A 162 -7.98 -1.12 8.32
C LEU A 162 -7.38 0.29 8.30
N GLY A 163 -6.21 0.48 8.91
CA GLY A 163 -5.43 1.71 8.84
C GLY A 163 -5.03 2.05 7.41
N GLU A 164 -4.41 1.09 6.68
CA GLU A 164 -3.99 1.25 5.28
C GLU A 164 -5.16 1.71 4.40
N LEU A 165 -6.30 1.03 4.57
CA LEU A 165 -7.54 1.36 3.87
C LEU A 165 -8.01 2.80 4.16
N TYR A 166 -7.89 3.27 5.40
CA TYR A 166 -8.26 4.64 5.75
C TYR A 166 -7.25 5.68 5.29
N THR A 167 -5.96 5.38 5.29
CA THR A 167 -4.93 6.28 4.73
C THR A 167 -5.17 6.47 3.24
N ASN A 168 -5.35 5.38 2.48
CA ASN A 168 -5.65 5.43 1.05
C ASN A 168 -6.95 6.19 0.75
N ALA A 169 -7.91 6.14 1.67
CA ALA A 169 -9.16 6.88 1.56
C ALA A 169 -9.07 8.37 1.96
N GLY A 170 -7.89 8.89 2.30
CA GLY A 170 -7.70 10.27 2.77
C GLY A 170 -8.37 10.52 4.14
N LYS A 171 -8.43 9.51 5.00
CA LYS A 171 -9.06 9.58 6.34
C LYS A 171 -8.02 9.39 7.44
N PRO A 172 -7.14 10.39 7.69
CA PRO A 172 -6.02 10.25 8.61
C PRO A 172 -6.45 9.99 10.06
N GLY A 173 -7.56 10.57 10.54
CA GLY A 173 -8.06 10.32 11.90
C GLY A 173 -8.37 8.85 12.17
N PRO A 174 -9.34 8.23 11.45
CA PRO A 174 -9.61 6.79 11.56
C PRO A 174 -8.40 5.90 11.27
N ALA A 175 -7.48 6.33 10.39
CA ALA A 175 -6.25 5.61 10.12
C ALA A 175 -5.34 5.57 11.36
N LYS A 176 -5.09 6.73 12.00
CA LYS A 176 -4.31 6.82 13.25
C LYS A 176 -4.88 5.91 14.33
N ASP A 177 -6.19 5.95 14.55
CA ASP A 177 -6.85 5.09 15.55
C ASP A 177 -6.60 3.60 15.26
N ALA A 178 -6.69 3.18 13.99
CA ALA A 178 -6.49 1.80 13.59
C ALA A 178 -5.02 1.35 13.76
N TYR A 179 -4.05 2.17 13.34
CA TYR A 179 -2.63 1.85 13.54
C TYR A 179 -2.23 1.85 15.01
N GLN A 180 -2.78 2.75 15.83
CA GLN A 180 -2.55 2.73 17.28
C GLN A 180 -3.07 1.44 17.90
N ARG A 181 -4.26 0.96 17.51
CA ARG A 181 -4.76 -0.34 17.94
C ARG A 181 -3.89 -1.50 17.45
N ALA A 182 -3.37 -1.43 16.23
CA ALA A 182 -2.43 -2.42 15.74
C ALA A 182 -1.17 -2.48 16.62
N LEU A 183 -0.59 -1.33 16.98
CA LEU A 183 0.58 -1.24 17.86
C LEU A 183 0.31 -1.62 19.32
N GLU A 184 -0.89 -1.39 19.84
CA GLU A 184 -1.29 -1.88 21.16
C GLU A 184 -1.27 -3.42 21.23
N LEU A 185 -1.57 -4.09 20.10
CA LEU A 185 -1.61 -5.55 19.99
C LEU A 185 -0.25 -6.14 19.57
N ASP A 186 0.46 -5.47 18.67
CA ASP A 186 1.81 -5.83 18.22
C ASP A 186 2.71 -4.58 18.14
N PRO A 187 3.44 -4.26 19.22
CA PRO A 187 4.38 -3.14 19.23
C PRO A 187 5.57 -3.30 18.28
N SER A 188 5.76 -4.48 17.67
CA SER A 188 6.87 -4.75 16.75
C SER A 188 6.50 -4.59 15.28
N ASP A 189 5.26 -4.16 15.00
CA ASP A 189 4.77 -3.90 13.66
C ASP A 189 5.32 -2.57 13.13
N PHE A 190 6.44 -2.65 12.42
CA PHE A 190 7.09 -1.48 11.86
C PHE A 190 6.25 -0.81 10.76
N PHE A 191 5.29 -1.49 10.13
CA PHE A 191 4.38 -0.88 9.16
C PHE A 191 3.45 0.13 9.82
N SER A 192 2.82 -0.22 10.95
CA SER A 192 2.01 0.73 11.72
C SER A 192 2.85 1.91 12.23
N HIS A 193 4.11 1.69 12.64
CA HIS A 193 5.02 2.80 12.96
C HIS A 193 5.32 3.68 11.75
N MET A 194 5.61 3.10 10.58
CA MET A 194 5.84 3.86 9.33
C MET A 194 4.65 4.75 8.97
N HIS A 195 3.45 4.18 8.94
CA HIS A 195 2.24 4.94 8.60
C HIS A 195 1.92 6.02 9.62
N LEU A 196 2.06 5.76 10.92
CA LEU A 196 1.91 6.80 11.93
C LEU A 196 2.96 7.89 11.79
N GLY A 197 4.21 7.53 11.47
CA GLY A 197 5.29 8.47 11.18
C GLY A 197 4.92 9.46 10.07
N GLY A 198 4.43 8.95 8.94
CA GLY A 198 3.95 9.78 7.82
C GLY A 198 2.76 10.67 8.21
N ILE A 199 1.73 10.11 8.84
CA ILE A 199 0.55 10.92 9.21
C ILE A 199 0.90 11.98 10.28
N TYR A 200 1.86 11.74 11.18
CA TYR A 200 2.34 12.79 12.09
C TYR A 200 3.23 13.82 11.41
N GLU A 201 3.95 13.47 10.35
CA GLU A 201 4.64 14.44 9.52
C GLU A 201 3.64 15.37 8.83
N ASP A 202 2.59 14.81 8.22
CA ASP A 202 1.54 15.57 7.53
C ASP A 202 0.75 16.48 8.48
N ASP A 203 0.56 16.05 9.73
CA ASP A 203 -0.11 16.83 10.78
C ASP A 203 0.82 17.89 11.43
N ASP A 204 2.04 18.08 10.94
CA ASP A 204 3.04 19.02 11.48
C ASP A 204 3.39 18.73 12.96
N GLU A 205 3.47 17.43 13.31
CA GLU A 205 3.87 16.93 14.64
C GLU A 205 5.24 16.20 14.57
N PRO A 206 6.36 16.92 14.32
CA PRO A 206 7.65 16.34 13.96
C PRO A 206 8.26 15.48 15.08
N GLU A 207 7.99 15.78 16.36
CA GLU A 207 8.47 14.96 17.47
C GLU A 207 7.85 13.56 17.47
N LYS A 208 6.53 13.46 17.21
CA LYS A 208 5.84 12.17 17.15
C LYS A 208 6.21 11.40 15.89
N ALA A 209 6.32 12.10 14.76
CA ALA A 209 6.80 11.52 13.52
C ALA A 209 8.18 10.88 13.73
N ALA A 210 9.11 11.62 14.34
CA ALA A 210 10.44 11.13 14.65
C ALA A 210 10.45 9.95 15.62
N GLU A 211 9.60 9.96 16.66
CA GLU A 211 9.47 8.83 17.58
C GLU A 211 9.12 7.53 16.85
N HIS A 212 8.10 7.58 15.99
CA HIS A 212 7.67 6.42 15.22
C HIS A 212 8.73 5.97 14.20
N LEU A 213 9.30 6.89 13.42
CA LEU A 213 10.33 6.57 12.42
C LEU A 213 11.63 6.06 13.05
N HIS A 214 12.00 6.57 14.22
CA HIS A 214 13.11 6.02 15.00
C HIS A 214 12.85 4.57 15.41
N GLU A 215 11.61 4.25 15.79
CA GLU A 215 11.25 2.88 16.15
C GLU A 215 11.27 1.95 14.93
N VAL A 216 10.81 2.42 13.76
CA VAL A 216 10.99 1.69 12.50
C VAL A 216 12.46 1.32 12.32
N MET A 217 13.37 2.29 12.42
CA MET A 217 14.80 2.04 12.27
C MET A 217 15.35 1.03 13.29
N ARG A 218 14.82 0.98 14.51
CA ARG A 218 15.23 -0.04 15.51
C ARG A 218 14.73 -1.42 15.13
N LEU A 219 13.46 -1.52 14.75
CA LEU A 219 12.76 -2.77 14.45
C LEU A 219 13.32 -3.44 13.18
N VAL A 220 13.47 -2.70 12.09
CA VAL A 220 13.84 -3.30 10.80
C VAL A 220 15.32 -3.64 10.70
N ARG A 221 16.20 -2.86 11.34
CA ARG A 221 17.67 -2.93 11.16
C ARG A 221 18.23 -4.35 11.16
N ASN A 222 17.77 -5.21 12.08
CA ASN A 222 18.26 -6.58 12.24
C ASN A 222 17.16 -7.65 12.08
N ARG A 223 16.01 -7.29 11.48
CA ARG A 223 14.88 -8.19 11.23
C ARG A 223 15.28 -9.20 10.15
N LYS A 224 15.06 -10.50 10.37
CA LYS A 224 15.53 -11.58 9.46
C LYS A 224 14.42 -12.18 8.60
N ASP A 225 13.20 -12.03 9.08
CA ASP A 225 11.94 -12.35 8.42
C ASP A 225 11.56 -11.35 7.32
N VAL A 226 12.30 -10.25 7.20
CA VAL A 226 12.14 -9.26 6.13
C VAL A 226 13.37 -9.30 5.23
N SER A 227 13.16 -9.18 3.92
CA SER A 227 14.25 -9.23 2.96
C SER A 227 15.24 -8.08 3.19
N VAL A 228 16.45 -8.23 2.66
CA VAL A 228 17.47 -7.17 2.78
C VAL A 228 17.07 -5.94 1.98
N GLU A 229 16.33 -6.14 0.89
CA GLU A 229 15.82 -5.09 0.02
C GLU A 229 14.74 -4.27 0.73
N ASP A 230 13.72 -4.92 1.27
CA ASP A 230 12.63 -4.23 1.96
C ASP A 230 13.14 -3.52 3.21
N ARG A 231 14.05 -4.16 3.97
CA ARG A 231 14.72 -3.48 5.09
C ARG A 231 15.46 -2.23 4.62
N PHE A 232 16.16 -2.30 3.49
CA PHE A 232 16.88 -1.16 2.95
C PHE A 232 15.93 -0.05 2.50
N GLN A 233 14.84 -0.39 1.81
CA GLN A 233 13.79 0.53 1.39
C GLN A 233 13.13 1.23 2.59
N VAL A 234 12.69 0.48 3.60
CA VAL A 234 12.07 1.03 4.82
C VAL A 234 13.05 1.93 5.57
N MET A 235 14.31 1.50 5.74
CA MET A 235 15.36 2.31 6.35
C MET A 235 15.61 3.59 5.57
N TYR A 236 15.62 3.51 4.24
CA TYR A 236 15.84 4.64 3.35
C TYR A 236 14.70 5.67 3.47
N ALA A 237 13.44 5.23 3.33
CA ALA A 237 12.27 6.09 3.44
C ALA A 237 12.22 6.78 4.81
N SER A 238 12.44 6.03 5.89
CA SER A 238 12.54 6.59 7.25
C SER A 238 13.65 7.64 7.36
N PHE A 239 14.78 7.41 6.71
CA PHE A 239 15.92 8.32 6.77
C PHE A 239 15.68 9.62 6.01
N VAL A 240 15.03 9.55 4.85
CA VAL A 240 14.68 10.74 4.04
C VAL A 240 13.78 11.68 4.83
N VAL A 241 12.72 11.15 5.45
CA VAL A 241 11.82 11.95 6.30
C VAL A 241 12.56 12.48 7.53
N MET A 242 13.37 11.64 8.19
CA MET A 242 14.16 12.07 9.34
C MET A 242 15.21 13.15 9.02
N LEU A 243 15.74 13.20 7.78
CA LEU A 243 16.64 14.28 7.35
C LEU A 243 15.91 15.62 7.34
N LYS A 244 14.69 15.64 6.77
CA LYS A 244 13.84 16.82 6.72
C LYS A 244 13.53 17.31 8.13
N ILE A 245 12.98 16.44 8.98
CA ILE A 245 12.65 16.75 10.38
C ILE A 245 13.87 17.27 11.15
N ALA A 246 15.02 16.61 11.00
CA ALA A 246 16.23 17.01 11.72
C ALA A 246 16.77 18.36 11.22
N ALA A 247 16.68 18.65 9.92
CA ALA A 247 17.07 19.93 9.34
C ALA A 247 16.16 21.08 9.80
N GLU A 248 14.83 20.89 9.71
CA GLU A 248 13.82 21.89 10.10
C GLU A 248 13.87 22.20 11.60
N SER A 249 14.14 21.19 12.43
CA SER A 249 14.32 21.39 13.88
C SER A 249 15.67 22.00 14.28
N GLY A 250 16.55 22.35 13.32
CA GLY A 250 17.90 22.83 13.60
C GLY A 250 18.75 21.83 14.40
N GLY A 251 18.40 20.53 14.30
CA GLY A 251 19.02 19.43 15.03
C GLY A 251 18.62 19.26 16.47
N ALA A 252 17.50 19.87 16.89
CA ALA A 252 16.86 19.51 18.15
C ALA A 252 16.36 18.05 18.13
N ILE A 253 15.78 17.62 17.00
CA ILE A 253 15.38 16.24 16.78
C ILE A 253 16.53 15.50 16.07
N PRO A 254 17.09 14.43 16.64
CA PRO A 254 18.23 13.75 16.05
C PRO A 254 17.81 12.90 14.85
N LEU A 255 18.61 12.97 13.78
CA LEU A 255 18.44 12.17 12.55
C LEU A 255 18.38 10.65 12.80
N LEU A 256 19.17 10.17 13.75
CA LEU A 256 19.20 8.76 14.14
C LEU A 256 18.76 8.61 15.59
N PRO A 257 18.14 7.47 15.94
CA PRO A 257 17.93 7.10 17.33
C PRO A 257 19.25 7.18 18.13
N PRO A 258 19.26 7.75 19.35
CA PRO A 258 20.48 7.94 20.13
C PRO A 258 21.29 6.65 20.34
N ASP A 259 20.60 5.53 20.57
CA ASP A 259 21.19 4.21 20.77
C ASP A 259 21.86 3.68 19.48
N LEU A 260 21.25 3.91 18.32
CA LEU A 260 21.82 3.53 17.02
C LEU A 260 23.03 4.40 16.67
N LYS A 261 22.95 5.70 16.94
CA LYS A 261 24.09 6.62 16.78
C LYS A 261 25.28 6.20 17.63
N GLU A 262 25.04 5.88 18.91
CA GLU A 262 26.09 5.40 19.81
C GLU A 262 26.73 4.09 19.33
N ALA A 263 25.91 3.16 18.82
CA ALA A 263 26.40 1.90 18.26
C ALA A 263 27.32 2.14 17.03
N LEU A 264 26.95 3.06 16.13
CA LEU A 264 27.78 3.46 14.99
C LEU A 264 29.09 4.12 15.43
N ASP A 265 29.04 4.99 16.43
CA ASP A 265 30.22 5.64 16.98
C ASP A 265 31.19 4.65 17.63
N LYS A 266 30.69 3.59 18.27
CA LYS A 266 31.52 2.50 18.80
C LYS A 266 32.19 1.70 17.67
N GLN A 267 31.46 1.42 16.58
CA GLN A 267 32.03 0.76 15.40
C GLN A 267 33.14 1.60 14.73
N SER A 268 33.01 2.93 14.74
CA SER A 268 34.00 3.85 14.17
C SER A 268 35.22 4.09 15.07
N LYS A 269 35.04 4.12 16.40
CA LYS A 269 36.12 4.25 17.40
C LYS A 269 37.07 3.05 17.45
N GLY A 270 36.64 1.87 16.99
CA GLY A 270 37.53 0.73 16.71
C GLY A 270 38.53 0.98 15.56
N ARG A 271 38.32 2.04 14.75
CA ARG A 271 39.16 2.40 13.59
C ARG A 271 39.94 3.71 13.74
N LYS A 272 39.60 4.61 14.66
CA LYS A 272 40.34 5.86 14.86
C LYS A 272 40.49 6.21 16.34
N ARG A 273 41.70 5.97 16.85
CA ARG A 273 42.24 6.65 18.02
C ARG A 273 42.64 8.06 17.56
N ARG A 274 42.08 9.08 18.22
CA ARG A 274 42.22 10.54 18.00
C ARG A 274 41.17 11.16 17.09
N GLU A 275 40.23 11.86 17.71
CA GLU A 275 40.07 13.30 17.53
C GLU A 275 39.37 13.87 18.77
N LYS A 276 39.99 14.88 19.38
CA LYS A 276 39.48 15.62 20.54
C LYS A 276 39.04 16.99 20.03
N GLY A 277 37.84 17.39 20.43
CA GLY A 277 37.50 18.79 20.69
C GLY A 277 36.91 19.57 19.51
N ARG A 278 35.58 19.68 19.51
CA ARG A 278 34.77 20.93 19.56
C ARG A 278 33.39 20.59 19.00
N GLU A 279 32.37 20.68 19.85
CA GLU A 279 30.98 20.73 19.38
C GLU A 279 30.76 22.10 18.72
N LYS A 280 31.06 22.19 17.43
CA LYS A 280 30.32 23.10 16.58
C LYS A 280 29.08 22.34 16.16
N LYS A 281 27.88 22.91 16.37
CA LYS A 281 26.67 22.43 15.70
C LYS A 281 26.90 22.64 14.20
N GLU A 282 27.45 21.63 13.54
CA GLU A 282 27.47 21.58 12.08
C GLU A 282 26.00 21.50 11.64
N PRO A 283 25.62 22.22 10.57
CA PRO A 283 24.29 22.06 9.99
C PRO A 283 24.08 20.58 9.67
N ILE A 284 22.88 20.06 9.95
CA ILE A 284 22.56 18.66 9.63
C ILE A 284 22.54 18.54 8.12
N THR A 285 23.58 17.92 7.58
CA THR A 285 23.74 17.69 6.15
C THR A 285 23.48 16.21 5.85
N PRO A 286 22.89 15.89 4.68
CA PRO A 286 22.77 14.53 4.21
C PRO A 286 24.13 13.82 4.23
N PRO A 287 24.21 12.58 4.73
CA PRO A 287 25.46 11.85 4.76
C PRO A 287 25.98 11.62 3.34
N LYS A 288 27.27 11.92 3.10
CA LYS A 288 27.94 11.69 1.81
C LYS A 288 27.85 10.25 1.30
N ASP A 289 27.74 9.28 2.21
CA ASP A 289 27.59 7.85 1.90
C ASP A 289 26.40 7.26 2.68
N LEU A 290 25.16 7.57 2.28
CA LEU A 290 23.96 7.00 2.90
C LEU A 290 23.94 5.48 2.82
N ILE A 291 24.28 4.90 1.67
CA ILE A 291 24.33 3.45 1.48
C ILE A 291 25.27 2.82 2.51
N GLY A 292 26.46 3.42 2.70
CA GLY A 292 27.40 2.97 3.73
C GLY A 292 26.91 3.19 5.16
N LEU A 293 26.10 4.22 5.42
CA LEU A 293 25.45 4.44 6.70
C LEU A 293 24.38 3.39 6.98
N ILE A 294 23.40 3.22 6.08
CA ILE A 294 22.32 2.24 6.21
C ILE A 294 22.91 0.81 6.26
N GLY A 295 23.91 0.49 5.45
CA GLY A 295 24.60 -0.80 5.52
C GLY A 295 25.25 -1.07 6.87
N ARG A 296 25.90 -0.07 7.49
CA ARG A 296 26.45 -0.23 8.84
C ARG A 296 25.36 -0.37 9.92
N LEU A 297 24.24 0.33 9.76
CA LEU A 297 23.09 0.16 10.63
C LEU A 297 22.60 -1.28 10.54
N MET A 298 22.27 -1.77 9.35
CA MET A 298 21.69 -3.11 9.14
C MET A 298 22.69 -4.27 9.29
N GLY A 299 23.99 -3.97 9.42
CA GLY A 299 25.04 -4.99 9.40
C GLY A 299 25.25 -5.62 8.02
N GLU A 300 24.82 -4.95 6.94
CA GLU A 300 24.89 -5.44 5.57
C GLU A 300 26.08 -4.82 4.81
N PRO A 301 26.80 -5.60 3.99
CA PRO A 301 27.91 -5.07 3.22
C PRO A 301 27.41 -4.10 2.15
N ARG A 302 28.07 -2.94 2.03
CA ARG A 302 27.75 -1.90 1.05
C ARG A 302 27.61 -2.42 -0.39
N LYS A 303 28.37 -3.45 -0.77
CA LYS A 303 28.32 -4.05 -2.11
C LYS A 303 26.94 -4.64 -2.42
N LYS A 304 26.30 -5.28 -1.44
CA LYS A 304 24.98 -5.91 -1.57
C LYS A 304 23.88 -4.88 -1.75
N LEU A 305 23.97 -3.76 -1.02
CA LEU A 305 23.00 -2.67 -1.14
C LEU A 305 23.13 -1.87 -2.44
N LYS A 306 24.28 -1.97 -3.14
CA LYS A 306 24.46 -1.31 -4.43
C LYS A 306 23.64 -1.93 -5.56
N GLU A 307 23.06 -3.10 -5.32
CA GLU A 307 22.22 -3.80 -6.28
C GLU A 307 20.84 -3.12 -6.43
N PHE A 308 20.42 -2.32 -5.44
CA PHE A 308 19.16 -1.57 -5.44
C PHE A 308 19.25 -0.24 -6.20
N LYS A 309 19.62 -0.31 -7.49
CA LYS A 309 20.04 0.84 -8.32
C LYS A 309 19.06 2.01 -8.32
N GLN A 310 17.75 1.74 -8.40
CA GLN A 310 16.71 2.78 -8.44
C GLN A 310 16.74 3.72 -7.23
N ILE A 311 16.84 3.16 -6.03
CA ILE A 311 16.92 3.92 -4.77
C ILE A 311 18.21 4.77 -4.72
N LEU A 312 19.28 4.30 -5.35
CA LEU A 312 20.54 5.05 -5.40
C LEU A 312 20.46 6.27 -6.31
N ASP A 313 19.71 6.16 -7.40
CA ASP A 313 19.47 7.26 -8.33
C ASP A 313 18.60 8.33 -7.66
N GLU A 314 17.55 7.92 -6.92
CA GLU A 314 16.75 8.83 -6.08
C GLU A 314 17.59 9.52 -4.99
N TRP A 315 18.41 8.77 -4.26
CA TRP A 315 19.28 9.35 -3.22
C TRP A 315 20.25 10.38 -3.78
N ARG A 316 20.78 10.11 -4.98
CA ARG A 316 21.68 11.03 -5.66
C ARG A 316 20.98 12.35 -5.96
N PHE A 317 19.75 12.28 -6.47
CA PHE A 317 18.91 13.45 -6.72
C PHE A 317 18.65 14.25 -5.44
N ILE A 318 18.21 13.59 -4.35
CA ILE A 318 17.95 14.26 -3.07
C ILE A 318 19.20 15.00 -2.57
N ARG A 319 20.38 14.36 -2.64
CA ARG A 319 21.63 14.98 -2.21
C ARG A 319 22.00 16.19 -3.08
N GLU A 320 21.88 16.06 -4.40
CA GLU A 320 22.18 17.13 -5.36
C GLU A 320 21.22 18.32 -5.17
N ALA A 321 19.92 18.07 -5.03
CA ALA A 321 18.92 19.10 -4.72
C ALA A 321 19.22 19.81 -3.40
N TRP A 322 19.64 19.07 -2.36
CA TRP A 322 19.99 19.67 -1.06
C TRP A 322 21.24 20.57 -1.13
N ASP A 323 22.20 20.23 -2.00
CA ASP A 323 23.37 21.08 -2.28
C ASP A 323 22.96 22.35 -3.07
N GLU A 324 21.96 22.27 -3.96
CA GLU A 324 21.44 23.41 -4.73
C GLU A 324 20.55 24.35 -3.90
N THR A 325 19.66 23.81 -3.06
CA THR A 325 18.65 24.62 -2.32
C THR A 325 19.27 25.52 -1.24
N ILE A 326 20.50 25.23 -0.79
CA ILE A 326 21.21 26.02 0.24
C ILE A 326 22.37 26.86 -0.33
N TYR A 327 22.91 26.51 -1.51
CA TYR A 327 24.03 27.24 -2.13
C TYR A 327 23.72 27.88 -3.49
N GLY A 328 22.53 27.66 -4.05
CA GLY A 328 22.02 28.41 -5.19
C GLY A 328 21.47 29.75 -4.72
N GLU A 329 21.96 30.83 -5.33
CA GLU A 329 21.34 32.15 -5.20
C GLU A 329 19.86 32.00 -5.58
N ALA A 330 18.96 32.36 -4.66
CA ALA A 330 17.53 32.38 -4.90
C ALA A 330 17.23 33.46 -5.96
N GLU A 331 17.29 33.08 -7.23
CA GLU A 331 16.53 33.75 -8.27
C GLU A 331 15.13 33.14 -8.29
N ASP A 332 14.16 34.04 -8.30
CA ASP A 332 12.73 33.81 -8.21
C ASP A 332 12.27 32.64 -9.11
N ASP A 333 11.66 31.61 -8.53
CA ASP A 333 10.84 30.67 -9.30
C ASP A 333 9.58 30.29 -8.50
N GLU A 334 8.56 31.12 -8.76
CA GLU A 334 7.15 30.76 -8.83
C GLU A 334 7.02 29.45 -9.65
N TYR A 335 6.43 28.39 -9.08
CA TYR A 335 6.16 27.03 -9.63
C TYR A 335 6.79 25.89 -8.80
N LEU A 336 6.27 25.65 -7.59
CA LEU A 336 6.21 24.30 -7.03
C LEU A 336 4.73 23.92 -6.94
N ASP A 337 4.29 23.12 -7.91
CA ASP A 337 2.96 22.50 -7.90
C ASP A 337 2.84 21.57 -6.70
N GLU A 338 1.99 21.94 -5.74
CA GLU A 338 1.75 21.21 -4.49
C GLU A 338 0.97 19.89 -4.69
N THR A 339 0.57 19.55 -5.92
CA THR A 339 -0.39 18.46 -6.18
C THR A 339 0.21 17.09 -6.50
N MET A 340 1.53 16.91 -6.55
CA MET A 340 2.15 15.59 -6.80
C MET A 340 3.44 15.36 -6.01
N LYS A 341 3.36 15.38 -4.67
CA LYS A 341 4.36 14.67 -3.86
C LYS A 341 3.79 13.30 -3.51
N PRO A 342 4.15 12.21 -4.22
CA PRO A 342 3.88 10.90 -3.68
C PRO A 342 4.58 10.83 -2.32
N ASP A 343 3.81 10.62 -1.25
CA ASP A 343 4.37 10.36 0.06
C ASP A 343 5.36 9.18 -0.11
N PRO A 344 6.68 9.38 0.15
CA PRO A 344 7.69 8.34 -0.02
C PRO A 344 7.38 7.08 0.81
N LEU A 345 6.51 7.18 1.82
CA LEU A 345 6.05 6.08 2.67
C LEU A 345 4.84 5.34 2.10
N MET A 346 3.99 5.98 1.28
CA MET A 346 2.71 5.43 0.82
C MET A 346 2.80 4.49 -0.39
N GLY A 347 3.85 4.61 -1.20
CA GLY A 347 4.02 3.80 -2.41
C GLY A 347 4.80 2.50 -2.25
N MET A 348 5.36 2.20 -1.07
CA MET A 348 6.47 1.23 -0.99
C MET A 348 6.08 -0.20 -0.61
N PHE A 349 4.88 -0.50 -0.12
CA PHE A 349 4.57 -1.88 0.31
C PHE A 349 3.09 -2.24 0.12
N HIS A 350 2.75 -2.80 -1.04
CA HIS A 350 1.73 -3.84 -1.13
C HIS A 350 2.47 -5.15 -1.30
N GLU A 351 3.13 -5.63 -0.26
CA GLU A 351 3.70 -6.98 -0.27
C GLU A 351 3.34 -7.67 1.04
N GLY A 352 2.49 -8.68 0.89
CA GLY A 352 2.08 -9.56 1.97
C GLY A 352 1.72 -10.94 1.47
N ILE A 353 2.34 -11.41 0.38
CA ILE A 353 2.19 -12.78 -0.09
C ILE A 353 3.48 -13.20 -0.82
N ASP A 354 4.08 -14.32 -0.41
CA ASP A 354 5.17 -14.93 -1.19
C ASP A 354 4.66 -15.35 -2.59
N GLU A 355 5.59 -15.61 -3.53
CA GLU A 355 5.31 -16.10 -4.91
C GLU A 355 4.48 -17.41 -4.97
N LYS A 356 4.03 -17.94 -3.83
CA LYS A 356 3.24 -19.17 -3.68
C LYS A 356 1.95 -19.01 -2.88
N GLY A 357 1.53 -17.80 -2.55
CA GLY A 357 0.21 -17.59 -1.97
C GLY A 357 0.06 -18.07 -0.52
N LYS A 358 1.14 -18.17 0.28
CA LYS A 358 1.05 -18.65 1.67
C LYS A 358 1.55 -17.62 2.68
N PRO A 359 0.74 -17.29 3.72
CA PRO A 359 1.23 -16.50 4.83
C PRO A 359 2.24 -17.32 5.64
N ASP A 360 3.47 -16.81 5.76
CA ASP A 360 4.44 -17.34 6.71
C ASP A 360 3.87 -17.14 8.12
N ASN A 361 3.75 -18.26 8.84
CA ASN A 361 3.06 -18.44 10.13
C ASN A 361 1.53 -18.67 10.07
N ILE A 362 1.09 -19.63 9.27
CA ILE A 362 -0.10 -20.40 9.64
C ILE A 362 0.22 -21.20 10.91
N ILE A 363 -0.20 -20.71 12.08
CA ILE A 363 -0.53 -21.61 13.18
C ILE A 363 -1.52 -22.61 12.58
N PRO A 364 -1.26 -23.93 12.52
CA PRO A 364 -2.17 -24.86 11.89
C PRO A 364 -3.51 -24.75 12.61
N ILE A 365 -4.48 -24.10 11.95
CA ILE A 365 -5.87 -24.14 12.37
C ILE A 365 -6.23 -25.61 12.25
N ARG A 366 -6.18 -26.33 13.39
CA ARG A 366 -6.81 -27.65 13.49
C ARG A 366 -8.23 -27.43 13.01
N ARG A 367 -8.54 -27.93 11.80
CA ARG A 367 -9.90 -27.90 11.25
C ARG A 367 -10.82 -28.34 12.38
N LYS A 368 -11.70 -27.44 12.86
CA LYS A 368 -12.74 -27.81 13.82
C LYS A 368 -13.38 -29.09 13.28
N CYS A 369 -13.50 -30.11 14.13
CA CYS A 369 -14.08 -31.39 13.77
C CYS A 369 -15.40 -31.13 13.03
N LYS A 370 -15.54 -31.63 11.80
CA LYS A 370 -16.81 -31.56 11.07
C LYS A 370 -17.90 -32.16 11.96
N ILE A 371 -18.87 -31.34 12.38
CA ILE A 371 -20.00 -31.77 13.20
C ILE A 371 -20.78 -32.80 12.39
N LYS A 372 -20.77 -34.06 12.83
CA LYS A 372 -21.45 -35.15 12.15
C LYS A 372 -22.96 -35.06 12.43
N PRO A 373 -23.83 -35.60 11.56
CA PRO A 373 -25.29 -35.52 11.72
C PRO A 373 -25.82 -36.01 13.08
N ASN A 374 -25.10 -36.90 13.77
CA ASN A 374 -25.49 -37.47 15.06
C ASN A 374 -24.83 -36.78 16.27
N ASP A 375 -23.94 -35.81 16.08
CA ASP A 375 -23.25 -35.09 17.15
C ASP A 375 -24.23 -34.13 17.86
N PRO A 376 -23.96 -33.75 19.13
CA PRO A 376 -24.74 -32.74 19.83
C PRO A 376 -24.77 -31.42 19.05
N CYS A 377 -25.95 -30.80 18.97
CA CYS A 377 -26.11 -29.57 18.19
C CYS A 377 -25.43 -28.39 18.90
N PRO A 378 -24.60 -27.58 18.19
CA PRO A 378 -23.81 -26.51 18.81
C PRO A 378 -24.63 -25.31 19.29
N CYS A 379 -25.92 -25.23 18.94
CA CYS A 379 -26.83 -24.19 19.43
C CYS A 379 -27.30 -24.40 20.89
N GLY A 380 -26.82 -25.43 21.58
CA GLY A 380 -27.18 -25.72 22.97
C GLY A 380 -28.57 -26.35 23.18
N SER A 381 -29.25 -26.77 22.11
CA SER A 381 -30.63 -27.30 22.19
C SER A 381 -30.77 -28.69 22.84
N GLY A 382 -29.67 -29.35 23.21
CA GLY A 382 -29.65 -30.73 23.72
C GLY A 382 -30.04 -31.82 22.70
N LYS A 383 -30.32 -31.45 21.44
CA LYS A 383 -30.70 -32.38 20.35
C LYS A 383 -29.49 -32.73 19.47
N LYS A 384 -29.59 -33.82 18.70
CA LYS A 384 -28.61 -34.17 17.65
C LYS A 384 -28.68 -33.18 16.49
N TYR A 385 -27.54 -32.84 15.87
CA TYR A 385 -27.41 -31.83 14.81
C TYR A 385 -28.46 -31.98 13.69
N LYS A 386 -28.65 -33.21 13.16
CA LYS A 386 -29.62 -33.51 12.09
C LYS A 386 -31.09 -33.31 12.46
N LYS A 387 -31.42 -33.20 13.75
CA LYS A 387 -32.76 -32.96 14.27
C LYS A 387 -32.96 -31.53 14.79
N CYS A 388 -31.98 -30.65 14.57
CA CYS A 388 -32.01 -29.25 14.98
C CYS A 388 -31.49 -28.36 13.85
N CYS A 389 -30.31 -27.73 13.98
CA CYS A 389 -29.79 -26.81 12.96
C CYS A 389 -29.60 -27.48 11.59
N GLY A 390 -29.25 -28.76 11.55
CA GLY A 390 -29.13 -29.52 10.30
C GLY A 390 -30.45 -29.78 9.56
N LEU A 391 -31.60 -29.37 10.10
CA LEU A 391 -32.88 -29.32 9.37
C LEU A 391 -33.02 -28.04 8.56
N LYS A 392 -32.42 -26.93 9.01
CA LYS A 392 -32.42 -25.65 8.28
C LYS A 392 -31.50 -25.70 7.05
N ASP A 393 -30.47 -26.54 7.10
CA ASP A 393 -29.55 -26.78 5.98
C ASP A 393 -30.12 -27.71 4.89
N ARG A 394 -31.28 -28.34 5.13
CA ARG A 394 -31.97 -29.12 4.09
C ARG A 394 -32.79 -28.18 3.24
N ARG A 395 -32.31 -27.91 2.02
CA ARG A 395 -33.14 -27.30 0.96
C ARG A 395 -34.46 -28.07 0.85
N PRO A 396 -35.64 -27.41 0.80
CA PRO A 396 -36.87 -28.08 0.40
C PRO A 396 -36.68 -28.65 -1.01
N GLY A 397 -37.04 -29.92 -1.19
CA GLY A 397 -36.56 -30.76 -2.29
C GLY A 397 -36.83 -30.23 -3.70
N THR A 398 -35.77 -30.27 -4.51
CA THR A 398 -35.64 -31.05 -5.76
C THR A 398 -34.18 -31.46 -5.89
#